data_AF-A0A945MK31-F1
#
_entry.id   AF-A0A945MK31-F1
#
_cell.length_a   1.000
_cell.length_b   1.000
_cell.length_c   1.000
_cell.angle_alpha   90.00
_cell.angle_beta   90.00
_cell.angle_gamma   90.00
#
_symmetry.space_group_name_H-M   'P 1'
#
loop_
_entity.id
_entity.type
_entity.pdbx_description
1 polymer ?
#
loop_
_entity_poly.entity_id
_entity_poly.type
_entity_poly.pdbx_seq_one_letter_code
_entity_poly.pdbx_strand_id
1 'polypeptide(L)' 'KTYFKHSGYVGSTTFTKLDHMRRTHPQRIVEKAVWGMLPKNRLGRAIIKHLKVYNGEDHPHSAQQPKTLEF' A
#
# COMPACT_ATOMS: atom_id res chain seq x y z
N LYS A 1 13.78 0.32 8.69
CA LYS A 1 12.84 -0.73 8.20
C LYS A 1 13.25 -1.16 6.80
N THR A 2 13.32 -2.47 6.56
CA THR A 2 13.67 -3.07 5.27
C THR A 2 12.52 -3.97 4.84
N TYR A 3 12.05 -3.80 3.61
CA TYR A 3 10.98 -4.61 3.03
C TYR A 3 11.60 -5.79 2.29
N PHE A 4 11.22 -7.00 2.69
CA PHE A 4 11.57 -8.24 2.03
C PHE A 4 10.52 -8.60 0.97
N LYS A 5 10.98 -9.13 -0.17
CA LYS A 5 10.15 -9.77 -1.19
C LYS A 5 10.91 -10.96 -1.75
N HIS A 6 10.22 -12.07 -1.98
CA HIS A 6 10.74 -13.22 -2.73
C HIS A 6 9.94 -13.37 -4.02
N SER A 7 10.61 -13.63 -5.15
CA SER A 7 9.92 -13.74 -6.44
C SER A 7 9.38 -15.14 -6.74
N GLY A 8 9.86 -16.17 -6.04
CA GLY A 8 9.46 -17.56 -6.21
C GLY A 8 10.55 -18.45 -6.82
N TYR A 9 11.54 -17.85 -7.49
CA TYR A 9 12.71 -18.56 -8.04
C TYR A 9 13.83 -18.72 -7.01
N VAL A 10 14.67 -19.75 -7.15
CA VAL A 10 15.81 -20.00 -6.25
C VAL A 10 16.76 -18.79 -6.26
N GLY A 11 17.14 -18.29 -5.08
CA GLY A 11 18.05 -17.14 -4.92
C GLY A 11 17.41 -15.77 -5.16
N SER A 12 16.13 -15.69 -5.53
CA SER A 12 15.48 -14.43 -5.95
C SER A 12 14.85 -13.64 -4.81
N THR A 13 15.69 -13.23 -3.85
CA THR A 13 15.26 -12.36 -2.75
C THR A 13 15.62 -10.90 -3.04
N THR A 14 14.68 -9.99 -2.79
CA THR A 14 14.91 -8.54 -2.87
C THR A 14 14.63 -7.88 -1.53
N PHE A 15 15.58 -7.05 -1.10
CA PHE A 15 15.44 -6.20 0.08
C PHE A 15 15.37 -4.73 -0.35
N THR A 16 14.34 -4.01 0.07
CA THR A 16 14.18 -2.59 -0.24
C THR A 16 14.18 -1.78 1.05
N LYS A 17 15.11 -0.83 1.20
CA LYS A 17 15.12 0.10 2.35
C LYS A 17 13.91 1.04 2.30
N LEU A 18 13.45 1.47 3.47
CA LEU A 18 12.34 2.42 3.59
C LEU A 18 12.59 3.72 2.81
N ASP A 19 13.78 4.29 2.90
CA ASP A 19 14.15 5.52 2.19
C ASP A 19 13.99 5.38 0.67
N HIS A 20 14.47 4.29 0.10
CA HIS A 20 14.29 3.99 -1.33
C HIS A 20 12.81 3.82 -1.70
N MET A 21 12.01 3.18 -0.84
CA MET A 21 10.57 3.03 -1.08
C MET A 21 9.83 4.37 -1.02
N ARG A 22 10.22 5.28 -0.12
CA ARG A 22 9.65 6.63 -0.02
C ARG A 22 9.88 7.44 -1.29
N ARG A 23 11.07 7.33 -1.89
CA ARG A 23 11.42 8.05 -3.13
C ARG A 23 10.73 7.47 -4.36
N THR A 24 10.66 6.14 -4.46
CA THR A 24 10.18 5.49 -5.69
C THR A 24 8.67 5.22 -5.68
N HIS A 25 8.13 4.71 -4.58
CA HIS A 25 6.73 4.29 -4.48
C HIS A 25 6.19 4.52 -3.04
N PRO A 26 6.00 5.78 -2.62
CA PRO A 26 5.60 6.09 -1.25
C PRO A 26 4.24 5.48 -0.86
N GLN A 27 3.27 5.46 -1.78
CA GLN A 27 1.97 4.79 -1.63
C GLN A 27 2.06 3.37 -1.04
N ARG A 28 3.02 2.56 -1.50
CA ARG A 28 3.19 1.17 -1.05
C ARG A 28 3.51 1.03 0.44
N ILE A 29 4.04 2.08 1.07
CA ILE A 29 4.35 2.06 2.50
C ILE A 29 3.05 1.96 3.30
N VAL A 30 2.08 2.80 2.94
CA VAL A 30 0.75 2.87 3.59
C VAL A 30 -0.04 1.61 3.25
N GLU A 31 -0.11 1.23 1.98
CA GLU A 31 -0.82 0.01 1.56
C GLU A 31 -0.33 -1.24 2.28
N LYS A 32 1.00 -1.41 2.41
CA LYS A 32 1.58 -2.56 3.11
C LYS A 32 1.31 -2.53 4.61
N ALA A 33 1.28 -1.35 5.22
CA ALA A 33 0.95 -1.21 6.63
C ALA A 33 -0.51 -1.60 6.89
N VAL A 34 -1.45 -1.03 6.12
CA VAL A 34 -2.88 -1.34 6.23
C VAL A 34 -3.15 -2.81 5.90
N TRP A 35 -2.56 -3.34 4.82
CA TRP A 35 -2.65 -4.75 4.51
C TRP A 35 -2.21 -5.62 5.69
N GLY A 36 -1.10 -5.26 6.35
CA GLY A 36 -0.59 -5.94 7.54
C GLY A 36 -1.60 -6.02 8.69
N MET A 37 -2.43 -5.00 8.86
CA MET A 37 -3.45 -4.90 9.93
C MET A 37 -4.77 -5.63 9.58
N LEU A 38 -5.01 -5.97 8.31
CA LEU A 38 -6.23 -6.64 7.87
C LEU A 38 -6.18 -8.18 8.00
N PRO A 39 -7.34 -8.83 8.18
CA PRO A 39 -7.43 -10.29 8.23
C PRO A 39 -6.99 -10.94 6.91
N LYS A 40 -6.22 -12.04 6.99
CA LYS A 40 -5.63 -12.72 5.82
C LYS A 40 -6.59 -13.73 5.16
N ASN A 41 -7.79 -13.28 4.81
CA ASN A 41 -8.82 -14.10 4.18
C ASN A 41 -9.38 -13.45 2.91
N ARG A 42 -10.42 -14.04 2.31
CA ARG A 42 -11.08 -13.48 1.11
C ARG A 42 -11.69 -12.10 1.38
N LEU A 43 -12.24 -11.87 2.58
CA LEU A 43 -12.81 -10.59 2.98
C LEU A 43 -11.75 -9.50 3.09
N GLY A 44 -10.59 -9.76 3.72
CA GLY A 44 -9.51 -8.78 3.79
C GLY A 44 -9.00 -8.36 2.42
N ARG A 45 -8.96 -9.29 1.45
CA ARG A 45 -8.65 -8.98 0.04
C ARG A 45 -9.72 -8.11 -0.63
N ALA A 46 -10.97 -8.14 -0.17
CA ALA A 46 -12.01 -7.23 -0.65
C ALA A 46 -11.86 -5.85 0.00
N ILE A 47 -11.69 -5.79 1.32
CA ILE A 47 -11.55 -4.54 2.09
C ILE A 47 -10.37 -3.70 1.58
N ILE A 48 -9.20 -4.30 1.35
CA ILE A 48 -8.02 -3.55 0.90
C ILE A 48 -8.24 -2.88 -0.47
N LYS A 49 -9.14 -3.37 -1.31
CA LYS A 49 -9.44 -2.76 -2.62
C LYS A 49 -10.19 -1.44 -2.50
N HIS A 50 -10.84 -1.19 -1.37
CA HIS A 50 -11.52 0.07 -1.10
C HIS A 50 -10.54 1.19 -0.74
N LEU A 51 -9.34 0.84 -0.27
CA LEU A 51 -8.29 1.82 0.01
C LEU A 51 -7.69 2.33 -1.32
N LYS A 52 -7.65 3.65 -1.48
CA LYS A 52 -6.98 4.34 -2.59
C LYS A 52 -5.94 5.30 -2.01
N VAL A 53 -4.67 5.02 -2.28
CA VAL A 53 -3.55 5.84 -1.79
C VAL A 53 -2.91 6.54 -2.98
N TYR A 54 -2.84 7.87 -2.91
CA TYR A 54 -2.24 8.70 -3.95
C TYR A 54 -0.94 9.33 -3.47
N ASN A 55 -0.09 9.67 -4.44
CA ASN A 55 1.09 10.48 -4.19
C ASN A 55 0.69 11.94 -4.50
N GLY A 56 0.65 12.80 -3.49
CA GLY A 56 0.22 14.19 -3.62
C GLY A 56 -1.16 14.44 -3.02
N GLU A 57 -1.68 15.65 -3.25
CA GLU A 57 -2.92 16.14 -2.63
C GLU A 57 -4.18 15.80 -3.44
N ASP A 58 -4.04 15.50 -4.73
CA ASP A 58 -5.15 15.27 -5.64
C ASP A 58 -5.52 13.79 -5.83
N HIS A 59 -6.81 13.55 -6.09
CA HIS A 59 -7.34 12.24 -6.50
C HIS A 59 -8.37 12.37 -7.65
N PRO A 60 -8.49 11.39 -8.55
CA PRO A 60 -9.45 11.45 -9.67
C PRO A 60 -10.91 11.14 -9.25
N HIS A 61 -11.18 11.00 -7.96
CA HIS A 61 -12.45 10.48 -7.41
C HIS A 61 -13.54 11.53 -7.15
N SER A 62 -13.53 12.64 -7.88
CA SER A 62 -14.49 13.73 -7.67
C SER A 62 -15.95 13.31 -7.87
N ALA A 63 -16.21 12.35 -8.77
CA ALA A 63 -17.56 11.82 -9.00
C ALA A 63 -18.15 11.07 -7.79
N GLN A 64 -17.30 10.57 -6.87
CA GLN A 64 -17.75 9.87 -5.67
C GLN A 64 -18.12 10.83 -4.52
N GLN A 65 -17.94 12.15 -4.69
CA GLN A 65 -18.18 13.17 -3.66
C GLN A 65 -17.58 12.78 -2.29
N PRO A 66 -16.25 12.53 -2.22
CA PRO A 66 -15.61 12.11 -0.99
C PRO A 66 -15.76 13.19 0.09
N LYS A 67 -16.03 12.75 1.32
CA LYS A 67 -16.06 13.61 2.49
C LYS A 67 -14.70 13.58 3.19
N THR A 68 -14.21 14.74 3.58
CA THR A 68 -13.01 14.84 4.42
C THR A 68 -13.27 14.17 5.76
N LEU A 69 -12.34 13.32 6.17
CA LEU A 69 -12.32 12.67 7.48
C LEU A 69 -11.17 13.28 8.28
N GLU A 70 -11.47 13.80 9.46
CA GLU A 70 -10.48 14.20 10.45
C GLU A 70 -10.16 12.98 11.34
N PHE A 71 -8.88 12.74 11.63
CA PHE A 71 -8.40 11.57 12.39
C PHE A 71 -7.72 11.98 13.70
#